data_AF-A0A1B8QLA5-F1
#
_entry.id   AF-A0A1B8QLA5-F1
#
_cell.length_a   1.000
_cell.length_b   1.000
_cell.length_c   1.000
_cell.angle_alpha   90.00
_cell.angle_beta   90.00
_cell.angle_gamma   90.00
#
_symmetry.space_group_name_H-M   'P 1'
#
loop_
_entity.id
_entity.type
_entity.pdbx_description
1 polymer ?
#
loop_
_entity_poly.entity_id
_entity_poly.type
_entity_poly.pdbx_seq_one_letter_code
_entity_poly.pdbx_strand_id
1 'polypeptide(L)'
;MNLLSFRKQRGQGMTEYIIIVALIAVAAIGAFRYFGQTARSQVAAAAQEVAGTDGSSMNKAAGEAAKKSSEQASKDKGMADFASNKE
;
A
#
# COMPACT_ATOMS: atom_id res chain seq x y z
N MET A 1 -34.65 43.98 -4.62
CA MET A 1 -34.34 42.77 -5.41
C MET A 1 -32.94 42.93 -5.96
N ASN A 2 -31.92 42.28 -5.40
CA ASN A 2 -30.56 42.34 -5.97
C ASN A 2 -30.03 40.91 -6.09
N LEU A 3 -30.26 40.30 -7.25
CA LEU A 3 -29.66 39.02 -7.61
C LEU A 3 -28.18 39.30 -7.92
N LEU A 4 -27.31 38.90 -7.01
CA LEU A 4 -25.87 38.93 -7.18
C LEU A 4 -25.49 38.09 -8.41
N SER A 5 -25.23 38.78 -9.52
CA SER A 5 -24.76 38.17 -10.76
C SER A 5 -23.32 37.69 -10.55
N PHE A 6 -23.14 36.37 -10.44
CA PHE A 6 -21.82 35.75 -10.56
C PHE A 6 -21.33 35.93 -12.00
N ARG A 7 -20.44 36.91 -12.21
CA ARG A 7 -19.73 37.08 -13.48
C ARG A 7 -18.93 35.80 -13.75
N LYS A 8 -19.33 35.04 -14.78
CA LYS A 8 -18.55 33.91 -15.30
C LYS A 8 -17.24 34.44 -15.88
N GLN A 9 -16.14 34.27 -15.16
CA GLN A 9 -14.80 34.55 -15.69
C GLN A 9 -14.47 33.50 -16.76
N ARG A 10 -14.33 33.93 -18.02
CA ARG A 10 -13.79 33.07 -19.08
C ARG A 10 -12.31 32.82 -18.78
N GLY A 11 -11.98 31.56 -18.50
CA GLY A 11 -10.64 31.12 -18.09
C GLY A 11 -10.58 30.50 -16.68
N GLN A 12 -11.59 30.76 -15.83
CA GLN A 12 -11.63 30.24 -14.45
C GLN A 12 -11.95 28.74 -14.39
N GLY A 13 -12.68 28.19 -15.36
CA GLY A 13 -13.08 26.78 -15.34
C GLY A 13 -11.94 25.80 -15.63
N MET A 14 -11.14 26.02 -16.68
CA MET A 14 -10.24 24.96 -17.19
C MET A 14 -9.15 24.60 -16.18
N THR A 15 -8.48 25.59 -15.58
CA THR A 15 -7.44 25.34 -14.58
C THR A 15 -8.01 24.79 -13.28
N GLU A 16 -9.17 25.28 -12.84
CA GLU A 16 -9.84 24.78 -11.63
C GLU A 16 -10.29 23.32 -11.80
N TYR A 17 -10.85 22.96 -12.96
CA TYR A 17 -11.18 21.58 -13.28
C TYR A 17 -9.92 20.69 -13.32
N ILE A 18 -8.82 21.16 -13.92
CA ILE A 18 -7.56 20.40 -13.95
C ILE A 18 -7.04 20.15 -12.53
N ILE A 19 -7.08 21.15 -11.66
CA ILE A 19 -6.64 21.01 -10.26
C ILE A 19 -7.53 20.02 -9.50
N ILE A 20 -8.86 20.14 -9.59
CA ILE A 20 -9.78 19.23 -8.90
C ILE A 20 -9.61 17.79 -9.41
N VAL A 21 -9.47 17.60 -10.73
CA VAL A 21 -9.24 16.27 -11.32
C VAL A 21 -7.91 15.68 -10.85
N ALA A 22 -6.84 16.48 -10.81
CA ALA A 22 -5.55 16.03 -10.29
C ALA A 22 -5.63 15.58 -8.82
N LEU A 23 -6.37 16.31 -7.98
CA LEU A 23 -6.58 15.93 -6.58
C LEU A 23 -7.37 14.63 -6.44
N ILE A 24 -8.44 14.45 -7.21
CA ILE A 24 -9.22 13.21 -7.22
C ILE A 24 -8.36 12.03 -7.70
N ALA A 25 -7.53 12.21 -8.72
CA ALA A 25 -6.66 11.15 -9.24
C ALA A 25 -5.65 10.67 -8.18
N VAL A 26 -5.01 11.60 -7.46
CA VAL A 26 -4.08 11.25 -6.37
C VAL A 26 -4.79 10.51 -5.24
N ALA A 27 -5.97 11.00 -4.83
CA ALA A 27 -6.79 10.34 -3.80
C ALA A 27 -7.23 8.93 -4.24
N ALA A 28 -7.61 8.77 -5.52
CA ALA A 28 -8.01 7.49 -6.09
C ALA A 28 -6.86 6.48 -6.08
N ILE A 29 -5.63 6.87 -6.45
CA ILE A 29 -4.46 5.97 -6.36
C ILE A 29 -4.28 5.46 -4.92
N GLY A 30 -4.40 6.34 -3.92
CA GLY A 30 -4.33 5.96 -2.51
C GLY A 30 -5.45 4.99 -2.10
N ALA A 31 -6.70 5.33 -2.45
CA ALA A 31 -7.87 4.52 -2.15
C ALA A 31 -7.81 3.13 -2.81
N PHE A 32 -7.42 3.05 -4.08
CA PHE A 32 -7.29 1.77 -4.79
C PHE A 32 -6.16 0.90 -4.22
N ARG A 33 -5.04 1.49 -3.80
CA ARG A 33 -3.96 0.74 -3.13
C ARG A 33 -4.42 0.21 -1.78
N TYR A 34 -5.03 1.05 -0.96
CA TYR A 34 -5.49 0.68 0.39
C TYR A 34 -6.63 -0.35 0.34
N PHE A 35 -7.65 -0.10 -0.47
CA PHE A 35 -8.78 -1.00 -0.64
C PHE A 35 -8.36 -2.30 -1.34
N GLY A 36 -7.51 -2.22 -2.37
CA GLY A 36 -7.00 -3.39 -3.08
C GLY A 36 -6.17 -4.31 -2.19
N GLN A 37 -5.32 -3.75 -1.32
CA GLN A 37 -4.57 -4.53 -0.33
C GLN A 37 -5.52 -5.19 0.68
N THR A 38 -6.51 -4.46 1.18
CA THR A 38 -7.49 -4.98 2.16
C THR A 38 -8.35 -6.09 1.57
N ALA A 39 -8.94 -5.85 0.39
CA ALA A 39 -9.74 -6.84 -0.32
C ALA A 39 -8.90 -8.09 -0.65
N ARG A 40 -7.66 -7.92 -1.13
CA ARG A 40 -6.74 -9.04 -1.39
C ARG A 40 -6.41 -9.81 -0.12
N SER A 41 -6.21 -9.14 1.00
CA SER A 41 -5.93 -9.80 2.28
C SER A 41 -7.13 -10.62 2.78
N GLN A 42 -8.35 -10.10 2.62
CA GLN A 42 -9.58 -10.82 2.99
C GLN A 42 -9.84 -12.00 2.07
N VAL A 43 -9.65 -11.83 0.76
CA VAL A 43 -9.75 -12.92 -0.22
C VAL A 43 -8.68 -13.96 0.01
N ALA A 44 -7.46 -13.58 0.39
CA ALA A 44 -6.41 -14.53 0.76
C ALA A 44 -6.77 -15.32 2.02
N ALA A 45 -7.33 -14.67 3.06
CA ALA A 45 -7.79 -15.35 4.26
C ALA A 45 -8.95 -16.32 3.97
N ALA A 46 -9.95 -15.88 3.20
CA ALA A 46 -11.06 -16.72 2.78
C ALA A 46 -10.60 -17.86 1.86
N ALA A 47 -9.66 -17.62 0.95
CA ALA A 47 -9.09 -18.65 0.09
C ALA A 47 -8.27 -19.68 0.87
N GLN A 48 -7.57 -19.27 1.94
CA GLN A 48 -6.87 -20.19 2.83
C GLN A 48 -7.84 -21.04 3.66
N GLU A 49 -8.92 -20.42 4.13
CA GLU A 49 -10.01 -21.11 4.84
C GLU A 49 -10.71 -22.13 3.92
N VAL A 50 -11.00 -21.75 2.67
CA VAL A 50 -11.57 -22.65 1.65
C VAL A 50 -10.57 -23.71 1.18
N ALA A 51 -9.28 -23.37 1.07
CA ALA A 51 -8.22 -24.33 0.74
C ALA A 51 -7.89 -25.27 1.91
N GLY A 52 -8.60 -25.18 3.04
CA GLY A 52 -8.41 -26.04 4.21
C GLY A 52 -7.01 -25.91 4.82
N THR A 53 -6.29 -24.84 4.49
CA THR A 53 -4.94 -24.60 4.99
C THR A 53 -5.07 -23.88 6.32
N ASP A 54 -5.22 -24.68 7.38
CA ASP A 54 -5.20 -24.23 8.78
C ASP A 54 -4.12 -23.15 8.96
N GLY A 55 -4.47 -22.06 9.66
CA GLY A 55 -3.55 -20.98 10.03
C GLY A 55 -2.26 -21.45 10.73
N SER A 56 -2.20 -22.73 11.15
CA SER A 56 -1.00 -23.50 11.46
C SER A 56 0.14 -23.33 10.45
N SER A 57 -0.10 -23.39 9.13
CA SER A 57 0.98 -23.27 8.13
C SER A 57 1.53 -21.85 8.06
N MET A 58 0.67 -20.84 8.16
CA MET A 58 1.07 -19.43 8.21
C MET A 58 1.74 -19.07 9.53
N ASN A 59 1.27 -19.63 10.65
CA ASN A 59 1.89 -19.47 11.95
C ASN A 59 3.27 -20.14 11.99
N LYS A 60 3.43 -21.30 11.33
CA LYS A 60 4.73 -21.95 11.12
C LYS A 60 5.64 -21.12 10.23
N ALA A 61 5.16 -20.65 9.09
CA ALA A 61 5.93 -19.79 8.19
C ALA A 61 6.34 -18.47 8.85
N ALA A 62 5.44 -17.86 9.62
CA ALA A 62 5.70 -16.66 10.42
C ALA A 62 6.72 -16.95 11.54
N GLY A 63 6.60 -18.09 12.22
CA GLY A 63 7.56 -18.54 13.23
C GLY A 63 8.95 -18.83 12.65
N GLU A 64 9.02 -19.44 11.46
CA GLU A 64 10.27 -19.69 10.74
C GLU A 64 10.91 -18.40 10.24
N ALA A 65 10.12 -17.45 9.72
CA ALA A 65 10.59 -16.13 9.32
C ALA A 65 11.12 -15.33 10.53
N ALA A 66 10.42 -15.39 11.67
CA ALA A 66 10.86 -14.78 12.91
C ALA A 66 12.16 -15.40 13.43
N LYS A 67 12.31 -16.73 13.37
CA LYS A 67 13.56 -17.43 13.71
C LYS A 67 14.71 -17.00 12.80
N LYS A 68 14.51 -17.01 11.48
CA LYS A 68 15.53 -16.56 10.52
C LYS A 68 15.94 -15.11 10.75
N SER A 69 14.98 -14.23 11.09
CA SER A 69 15.25 -12.84 11.41
C SER A 69 16.07 -12.69 12.70
N SER A 70 15.71 -13.44 13.76
CA SER A 70 16.45 -13.48 15.03
C SER A 70 17.87 -14.03 14.86
N GLU A 71 18.03 -15.11 14.09
CA GLU A 71 19.33 -15.69 13.74
C GLU A 71 20.18 -14.70 12.95
N GLN A 72 19.57 -13.96 12.01
CA GLN A 72 20.25 -12.95 11.21
C GLN A 72 20.61 -11.69 12.02
N ALA A 73 19.81 -11.35 13.02
CA ALA A 73 20.09 -10.27 13.97
C ALA A 73 21.18 -10.66 14.99
N SER A 74 21.29 -11.95 15.30
CA SER A 74 22.33 -12.51 16.19
C SER A 74 23.68 -12.69 15.48
N LYS A 75 23.73 -12.55 14.15
CA LYS A 75 24.98 -12.46 13.40
C LYS A 75 25.48 -11.02 13.46
N ASP A 76 26.61 -10.81 14.13
CA ASP A 76 27.32 -9.52 14.10
C ASP A 76 27.71 -9.21 12.66
N LYS A 77 26.90 -8.37 11.99
CA LYS A 77 27.20 -7.91 10.64
C LYS A 77 28.21 -6.79 10.71
N GLY A 78 29.46 -7.11 10.41
CA GLY A 78 30.55 -6.16 10.30
C GLY A 78 30.55 -5.48 8.93
N MET A 79 31.31 -4.39 8.81
CA MET A 79 31.51 -3.69 7.53
C MET A 79 32.10 -4.60 6.44
N ALA A 80 32.77 -5.71 6.83
CA ALA A 80 33.29 -6.74 5.93
C ALA A 80 32.19 -7.58 5.25
N ASP A 81 31.04 -7.79 5.88
CA ASP A 81 29.93 -8.57 5.31
C ASP A 81 29.23 -7.83 4.17
N PHE A 82 29.23 -6.50 4.22
CA PHE A 82 28.68 -5.66 3.15
C PHE A 82 29.62 -5.54 1.95
N ALA A 83 30.93 -5.61 2.16
CA ALA A 83 31.92 -5.62 1.08
C ALA A 83 31.96 -6.96 0.33
N SER A 84 31.54 -8.06 0.97
CA SER A 84 31.64 -9.42 0.43
C SER A 84 30.41 -9.87 -0.37
N ASN A 85 29.28 -9.16 -0.31
CA ASN A 85 28.06 -9.51 -1.06
C ASN A 85 28.00 -8.84 -2.44
N LYS A 86 29.13 -8.85 -3.17
CA LYS A 86 29.23 -8.37 -4.55
C LYS A 86 29.57 -9.55 -5.46
N GLU A 87 28.55 -10.36 -5.75
CA GLU A 87 28.46 -11.09 -7.01
C GLU A 87 27.46 -10.38 -7.93
#